data_AF-A0A818JUP1-F1
#
_entry.id   AF-A0A818JUP1-F1
#
_cell.length_a   1.000
_cell.length_b   1.000
_cell.length_c   1.000
_cell.angle_alpha   90.00
_cell.angle_beta   90.00
_cell.angle_gamma   90.00
#
_symmetry.space_group_name_H-M   'P 1'
#
loop_
_entity.id
_entity.type
_entity.pdbx_description
1 polymer ?
#
loop_
_entity_poly.entity_id
_entity_poly.type
_entity_poly.pdbx_seq_one_letter_code
_entity_poly.pdbx_strand_id
1 'polypeptide(L)'
;MPEKGSCTDITCDNEIKELYECHCCLRFVCLYHLNEHVEITKQNTRRLDNLRSELHTVINTLKLIPGEKLLIIEREQNLIEQAKNILDVPSSSIDELQNIFEQINQTIASNRSGKN
;
A
#
# COMPACT_ATOMS: atom_id res chain seq x y z
N MET A 1 -26.48 -32.85 30.26
CA MET A 1 -26.69 -33.07 31.72
C MET A 1 -25.31 -33.25 32.34
N PRO A 2 -25.02 -32.72 33.54
CA PRO A 2 -23.71 -32.90 34.13
C PRO A 2 -23.47 -34.35 34.54
N GLU A 3 -22.27 -34.85 34.29
CA GLU A 3 -21.84 -36.21 34.67
C GLU A 3 -20.79 -36.13 35.79
N LYS A 4 -20.74 -37.13 36.67
CA LYS A 4 -19.70 -37.20 37.71
C LYS A 4 -18.45 -37.87 37.14
N GLY A 5 -17.30 -37.21 37.24
CA GLY A 5 -16.02 -37.76 36.77
C GLY A 5 -14.85 -36.85 37.13
N SER A 6 -13.65 -37.15 36.61
CA SER A 6 -12.50 -36.26 36.74
C SER A 6 -12.47 -35.23 35.60
N CYS A 7 -12.12 -33.99 35.91
CA CYS A 7 -11.94 -32.95 34.90
C CYS A 7 -10.82 -33.35 33.91
N THR A 8 -11.00 -33.05 32.63
CA THR A 8 -9.98 -33.29 31.60
C THR A 8 -8.86 -32.25 31.57
N ASP A 9 -9.01 -31.17 32.34
CA ASP A 9 -7.99 -30.12 32.46
C ASP A 9 -6.89 -30.52 33.44
N ILE A 10 -5.63 -30.43 32.99
CA ILE A 10 -4.44 -30.84 33.76
C ILE A 10 -4.22 -30.00 35.03
N THR A 11 -4.84 -28.83 35.10
CA THR A 11 -4.75 -27.93 36.26
C THR A 11 -5.80 -28.25 37.33
N CYS A 12 -6.69 -29.21 37.09
CA CYS A 12 -7.70 -29.62 38.05
C CYS A 12 -7.21 -30.79 38.91
N ASP A 13 -7.44 -30.73 40.22
CA ASP A 13 -7.21 -31.89 41.09
C ASP A 13 -8.07 -33.10 40.67
N ASN A 14 -7.53 -34.32 40.83
CA ASN A 14 -8.14 -35.60 40.46
C ASN A 14 -9.41 -35.98 41.28
N GLU A 15 -10.04 -35.01 41.93
CA GLU A 15 -11.29 -35.23 42.65
C GLU A 15 -12.46 -35.42 41.68
N ILE A 16 -13.41 -36.27 42.06
CA ILE A 16 -14.66 -36.47 41.30
C ILE A 16 -15.50 -35.20 41.43
N LYS A 17 -15.75 -34.54 40.30
CA LYS A 17 -16.52 -33.29 40.20
C LYS A 17 -17.71 -33.48 39.25
N GLU A 18 -18.66 -32.56 39.32
CA GLU A 18 -19.64 -32.41 38.23
C GLU A 18 -18.95 -31.84 37.00
N LEU A 19 -19.08 -32.55 35.89
CA LEU A 19 -18.49 -32.21 34.61
C LEU A 19 -19.55 -31.72 33.65
N TYR A 20 -19.15 -30.74 32.86
CA TYR A 20 -19.95 -30.09 31.85
C TYR A 20 -19.21 -30.17 30.51
N GLU A 21 -19.95 -30.41 29.44
CA GLU A 21 -19.38 -30.44 28.10
C GLU A 21 -19.14 -29.00 27.60
N CYS A 22 -17.87 -28.61 27.39
CA CYS A 22 -17.58 -27.34 26.73
C CYS A 22 -17.92 -27.45 25.24
N HIS A 23 -18.88 -26.66 24.79
CA HIS A 23 -19.25 -26.62 23.37
C HIS A 23 -18.14 -25.96 22.50
N CYS A 24 -17.17 -25.29 23.15
CA CYS A 24 -16.02 -24.68 22.53
C CYS A 24 -15.00 -25.69 21.98
N CYS A 25 -14.77 -26.78 22.71
CA CYS A 25 -13.69 -27.75 22.43
C CYS A 25 -14.12 -29.20 22.61
N LEU A 26 -15.41 -29.43 22.90
CA LEU A 26 -16.06 -30.72 23.11
C LEU A 26 -15.41 -31.57 24.22
N ARG A 27 -14.84 -30.89 25.24
CA ARG A 27 -14.23 -31.54 26.41
C ARG A 27 -15.15 -31.46 27.62
N PHE A 28 -15.16 -32.52 28.43
CA PHE A 28 -15.79 -32.52 29.75
C PHE A 28 -14.87 -31.87 30.78
N VAL A 29 -15.32 -30.76 31.35
CA VAL A 29 -14.55 -29.95 32.29
C VAL A 29 -15.40 -29.58 33.52
N CYS A 30 -14.76 -29.30 34.65
CA CYS A 30 -15.50 -28.80 35.81
C CYS A 30 -16.05 -27.39 35.54
N LEU A 31 -17.03 -26.94 36.34
CA LEU A 31 -17.70 -25.64 36.14
C LEU A 31 -16.71 -24.45 36.10
N TYR A 32 -15.64 -24.50 36.90
CA TYR A 32 -14.61 -23.46 36.91
C TYR A 32 -13.92 -23.33 35.54
N HIS A 33 -13.40 -24.45 35.02
CA HIS A 33 -12.73 -24.51 33.71
C HIS A 33 -13.69 -24.25 32.55
N LEU A 34 -14.97 -24.62 32.67
CA LEU A 34 -15.98 -24.25 31.70
C LEU A 34 -16.11 -22.74 31.58
N ASN A 35 -16.21 -22.03 32.71
CA ASN A 35 -16.30 -20.58 32.73
C ASN A 35 -15.03 -19.92 32.17
N GLU A 36 -13.86 -20.43 32.52
CA GLU A 36 -12.59 -19.96 31.97
C GLU A 36 -12.53 -20.10 30.45
N HIS A 37 -12.89 -21.28 29.91
CA HIS A 37 -12.96 -21.51 28.46
C HIS A 37 -13.93 -20.56 27.76
N VAL A 38 -15.09 -20.29 28.36
CA VAL A 38 -16.07 -19.34 27.83
C VAL A 38 -15.49 -17.93 27.78
N GLU A 39 -14.81 -17.47 28.83
CA GLU A 39 -14.18 -16.14 28.85
C GLU A 39 -13.01 -16.02 27.87
N ILE A 40 -12.15 -17.04 27.77
CA ILE A 40 -11.09 -17.10 26.76
C ILE A 40 -11.69 -17.02 25.34
N THR A 41 -12.76 -17.75 25.08
CA THR A 41 -13.44 -17.75 23.77
C THR A 41 -14.01 -16.37 23.44
N LYS A 42 -14.63 -15.69 24.41
CA LYS A 42 -15.12 -14.31 24.25
C LYS A 42 -13.97 -13.35 23.94
N GLN A 43 -12.86 -13.44 24.66
CA GLN A 43 -11.69 -12.61 24.43
C GLN A 43 -11.09 -12.84 23.04
N ASN A 44 -10.96 -14.11 22.63
CA ASN A 44 -10.46 -14.45 21.30
C ASN A 44 -11.37 -13.93 20.19
N THR A 45 -12.69 -14.00 20.38
CA THR A 45 -13.65 -13.44 19.42
C THR A 45 -13.44 -11.93 19.24
N ARG A 46 -13.29 -11.17 20.35
CA ARG A 46 -12.99 -9.73 20.29
C ARG A 46 -11.66 -9.44 19.59
N ARG A 47 -10.63 -10.25 19.84
CA ARG A 47 -9.33 -10.11 19.16
C ARG A 47 -9.44 -10.34 17.66
N LEU A 48 -10.21 -11.34 17.25
CA LEU A 48 -10.47 -11.61 15.83
C LEU A 48 -11.24 -10.45 15.16
N ASP A 49 -12.23 -9.87 15.84
CA ASP A 49 -12.97 -8.71 15.33
C ASP A 49 -12.05 -7.49 15.14
N ASN A 50 -11.16 -7.23 16.09
CA ASN A 50 -10.17 -6.15 15.99
C ASN A 50 -9.22 -6.37 14.80
N LEU A 51 -8.65 -7.57 14.68
CA LEU A 51 -7.76 -7.92 13.56
C LEU A 51 -8.48 -7.80 12.22
N ARG A 52 -9.75 -8.19 12.15
CA ARG A 52 -10.58 -8.03 10.97
C ARG A 52 -10.76 -6.55 10.62
N SER A 53 -10.99 -5.69 11.61
CA SER A 53 -11.11 -4.25 11.41
C SER A 53 -9.80 -3.62 10.92
N GLU A 54 -8.67 -3.97 11.53
CA GLU A 54 -7.34 -3.51 11.11
C GLU A 54 -7.03 -3.93 9.68
N LEU A 55 -7.33 -5.17 9.31
CA LEU A 55 -7.14 -5.67 7.95
C LEU A 55 -7.99 -4.88 6.93
N HIS A 56 -9.23 -4.54 7.27
CA HIS A 56 -10.07 -3.69 6.41
C HIS A 56 -9.45 -2.31 6.20
N THR A 57 -8.91 -1.70 7.25
CA THR A 57 -8.21 -0.42 7.16
C THR A 57 -7.00 -0.52 6.23
N VAL A 58 -6.16 -1.53 6.39
CA VAL A 58 -4.98 -1.75 5.53
C VAL A 58 -5.39 -1.94 4.08
N ILE A 59 -6.41 -2.75 3.81
CA ILE A 59 -6.93 -2.96 2.44
C ILE A 59 -7.41 -1.65 1.82
N ASN A 60 -8.11 -0.81 2.58
CA ASN A 60 -8.58 0.48 2.09
C ASN A 60 -7.43 1.44 1.78
N THR A 61 -6.40 1.50 2.63
CA THR A 61 -5.20 2.29 2.37
C THR A 61 -4.46 1.80 1.13
N LEU A 62 -4.28 0.48 0.98
CA LEU A 62 -3.62 -0.10 -0.19
C LEU A 62 -4.36 0.20 -1.50
N LYS A 63 -5.70 0.29 -1.48
CA LYS A 63 -6.51 0.66 -2.64
C LYS A 63 -6.30 2.11 -3.11
N LEU A 64 -5.83 3.01 -2.22
CA LEU A 64 -5.57 4.42 -2.58
C LEU A 64 -4.23 4.60 -3.31
N ILE A 65 -3.25 3.73 -3.03
CA ILE A 65 -1.88 3.83 -3.58
C ILE A 65 -1.85 3.88 -5.12
N PRO A 66 -2.60 3.05 -5.88
CA PRO A 66 -2.60 3.16 -7.34
C PRO A 66 -3.05 4.53 -7.83
N GLY A 67 -4.06 5.14 -7.20
CA GLY A 67 -4.55 6.47 -7.56
C GLY A 67 -3.51 7.56 -7.30
N GLU A 68 -2.85 7.52 -6.14
CA GLU A 68 -1.75 8.45 -5.82
C GLU A 68 -0.57 8.31 -6.79
N LYS A 69 -0.21 7.07 -7.15
CA LYS A 69 0.86 6.82 -8.12
C LYS A 69 0.51 7.33 -9.52
N LEU A 70 -0.75 7.20 -9.95
CA LEU A 70 -1.21 7.73 -11.23
C LEU A 70 -1.06 9.26 -11.28
N LEU A 71 -1.44 9.97 -10.22
CA LEU A 71 -1.27 11.43 -10.13
C LEU A 71 0.20 11.87 -10.23
N ILE A 72 1.11 11.10 -9.63
CA ILE A 72 2.56 11.37 -9.74
C ILE A 72 3.02 11.19 -11.19
N ILE A 73 2.64 10.10 -11.85
CA ILE A 73 3.00 9.82 -13.24
C ILE A 73 2.49 10.93 -14.17
N GLU A 74 1.23 11.36 -14.01
CA GLU A 74 0.67 12.47 -14.81
C GLU A 74 1.45 13.78 -14.62
N ARG A 75 1.84 14.08 -13.38
CA ARG A 75 2.65 15.26 -13.09
C ARG A 75 4.05 15.18 -13.72
N GLU A 76 4.70 14.03 -13.64
CA GLU A 76 6.01 13.80 -14.28
C GLU A 76 5.93 13.93 -15.79
N GLN A 77 4.88 13.39 -16.43
CA GLN A 77 4.64 13.54 -17.87
C GLN A 77 4.50 15.01 -18.27
N ASN A 78 3.76 15.79 -17.47
CA ASN A 78 3.60 17.22 -17.72
C ASN A 78 4.95 17.97 -17.62
N LEU A 79 5.76 17.65 -16.61
CA LEU A 79 7.10 18.23 -16.45
C LEU A 79 8.03 17.86 -17.61
N ILE A 80 7.98 16.61 -18.09
CA ILE A 80 8.74 16.18 -19.27
C ILE A 80 8.33 16.99 -20.50
N GLU A 81 7.03 17.21 -20.69
CA GLU A 81 6.54 17.98 -21.83
C GLU A 81 6.95 19.46 -21.76
N GLN A 82 6.89 20.07 -20.57
CA GLN A 82 7.44 21.42 -20.37
C GLN A 82 8.94 21.48 -20.66
N ALA A 83 9.70 20.49 -20.22
CA ALA A 83 11.14 20.42 -20.47
C ALA A 83 11.45 20.31 -21.97
N LYS A 84 10.70 19.52 -22.73
CA LYS A 84 10.83 19.46 -24.20
C LYS A 84 10.58 20.82 -24.84
N ASN A 85 9.48 21.48 -24.48
CA ASN A 85 9.17 22.82 -25.00
C ASN A 85 10.29 23.83 -24.70
N ILE A 86 10.90 23.77 -23.51
CA ILE A 86 12.04 24.61 -23.15
C ILE A 86 13.27 24.29 -24.00
N LEU A 87 13.49 23.03 -24.38
CA LEU A 87 14.62 22.62 -25.22
C LEU A 87 14.42 22.95 -26.71
N ASP A 88 13.17 22.96 -27.19
CA ASP A 88 12.83 23.28 -28.58
C ASP A 88 12.96 24.78 -28.92
N VAL A 89 12.85 25.66 -27.92
CA VAL A 89 13.04 27.12 -28.12
C VAL A 89 14.50 27.48 -28.46
N PRO A 90 15.51 26.99 -27.71
CA PRO A 90 16.92 27.16 -28.06
C PRO A 90 17.31 26.55 -29.39
N SER A 91 16.80 25.37 -29.76
CA SER A 91 17.13 24.75 -31.06
C SER A 91 16.63 25.63 -32.21
N SER A 92 15.37 26.08 -32.15
CA SER A 92 14.81 27.02 -33.11
C SER A 92 15.63 28.32 -33.19
N SER A 93 16.08 28.83 -32.04
CA SER A 93 16.92 30.04 -31.98
C SER A 93 18.31 29.83 -32.59
N ILE A 94 18.91 28.65 -32.41
CA ILE A 94 20.20 28.29 -33.00
C ILE A 94 20.08 28.19 -34.52
N ASP A 95 19.01 27.57 -35.02
CA ASP A 95 18.75 27.44 -36.46
C ASP A 95 18.59 28.81 -37.12
N GLU A 96 17.86 29.73 -36.48
CA GLU A 96 17.73 31.12 -36.95
C GLU A 96 19.09 31.85 -37.00
N LEU A 97 19.92 31.71 -35.96
CA LEU A 97 21.25 32.32 -35.92
C LEU A 97 22.18 31.76 -37.00
N GLN A 98 22.11 30.45 -37.28
CA GLN A 98 22.88 29.84 -38.36
C GLN A 98 22.49 30.42 -39.73
N ASN A 99 21.19 30.58 -39.99
CA ASN A 99 20.69 31.18 -41.23
C ASN A 99 21.15 32.63 -41.39
N ILE A 100 21.10 33.43 -40.32
CA ILE A 100 21.63 34.81 -40.31
C ILE A 100 23.14 34.80 -40.61
N PHE A 101 23.90 33.90 -40.01
CA PHE A 101 25.35 33.81 -40.22
C PHE A 101 25.70 33.45 -41.66
N GLU A 102 24.92 32.55 -42.28
CA GLU A 102 25.08 32.18 -43.68
C GLU A 102 24.79 33.35 -44.63
N GLN A 103 23.73 34.11 -44.39
CA GLN A 103 23.41 35.33 -45.15
C GLN A 103 24.52 36.40 -45.02
N ILE A 104 25.06 36.59 -43.82
CA ILE A 104 26.20 37.49 -43.59
C ILE A 104 27.41 37.04 -44.42
N ASN A 105 27.73 35.74 -44.40
CA ASN A 105 28.86 35.20 -45.17
C ASN A 105 28.67 35.36 -46.68
N GLN A 106 27.46 35.10 -47.20
CA GLN A 106 27.12 35.32 -48.61
C GLN A 106 27.27 36.80 -49.00
N THR A 107 26.84 37.71 -48.12
CA THR A 107 26.98 39.16 -48.33
C THR A 107 28.45 39.58 -48.35
N ILE A 108 29.26 39.08 -47.42
CA ILE A 108 30.71 39.35 -47.38
C ILE A 108 31.39 38.80 -48.64
N ALA A 109 31.05 37.59 -49.07
CA ALA A 109 31.60 36.98 -50.27
C ALA A 109 31.26 37.80 -51.53
N SER A 110 29.99 38.19 -51.67
CA SER A 110 29.50 39.01 -52.79
C SER A 110 30.21 40.37 -52.85
N ASN A 111 30.38 41.03 -51.70
CA ASN A 111 31.09 42.31 -51.59
C ASN A 111 32.59 42.21 -51.90
N ARG A 112 33.21 41.04 -51.68
CA ARG A 112 34.61 40.78 -52.06
C ARG A 112 34.76 40.48 -53.55
N SER A 113 33.79 39.82 -54.18
CA SER A 113 33.82 39.53 -55.62
C SER A 113 33.49 40.73 -56.51
N GLY A 114 32.76 41.74 -56.02
CA GLY A 114 32.41 42.96 -56.77
C GLY A 114 33.47 44.07 -56.75
N LYS A 115 34.67 43.82 -56.20
CA LYS A 115 35.77 44.80 -56.04
C LYS A 115 36.92 44.65 -57.04
N ASN A 116 36.73 43.90 -58.13
CA ASN A 116 37.70 43.78 -59.23
C ASN A 116 37.31 44.67 -60.41
#